data_AF-A0A4P6PAB3-F1
#
_entry.id   AF-A0A4P6PAB3-F1
#
_cell.length_a   1.000
_cell.length_b   1.000
_cell.length_c   1.000
_cell.angle_alpha   90.00
_cell.angle_beta   90.00
_cell.angle_gamma   90.00
#
_symmetry.space_group_name_H-M   'P 1'
#
loop_
_entity.id
_entity.type
_entity.pdbx_description
1 polymer ?
#
loop_
_entity_poly.entity_id
_entity_poly.type
_entity_poly.pdbx_seq_one_letter_code
_entity_poly.pdbx_strand_id
1 'polypeptide(L)'
;MMTRLKAHYHEAHWANEMMGGVEALFFIRELADKLDTDWDAILQRLEKIRQTLVCRDHMVINVTVDSDAMPGTVLALEQFIENLPATGSFSSKTWKPTSFPESEALTAPTRVNYVGCAANLFDAGYKMHGSAMVITRYLQTAWLWEKIRVQGGAYGGMCAFDQRSGVFTFASYRDPNLENSLRIYKQTGEYLKNLELSEDELTRALIGAIGALDAYQLPDAKGYSSTMRYLLNYTDEERQQLRDEVLSTTQEHFNAFGDVLIRAFEDSAVSVLCSPESAERAGLQTRTKVL
;
A
#
# COMPACT_ATOMS: atom_id res chain seq x y z
N MET A 1 -5.29 2.29 9.25
CA MET A 1 -6.28 1.31 8.77
C MET A 1 -5.75 0.53 7.56
N MET A 2 -5.47 1.17 6.41
CA MET A 2 -4.90 0.43 5.26
C MET A 2 -3.51 -0.17 5.55
N THR A 3 -2.63 0.58 6.20
CA THR A 3 -1.32 0.08 6.67
C THR A 3 -1.50 -1.09 7.63
N ARG A 4 -2.37 -0.94 8.64
CA ARG A 4 -2.77 -1.97 9.62
C ARG A 4 -3.19 -3.27 8.95
N LEU A 5 -4.07 -3.20 7.94
CA LEU A 5 -4.51 -4.37 7.17
C LEU A 5 -3.39 -5.05 6.39
N LYS A 6 -2.54 -4.28 5.72
CA LYS A 6 -1.45 -4.86 4.92
C LYS A 6 -0.36 -5.47 5.79
N ALA A 7 -0.21 -4.98 7.02
CA ALA A 7 0.83 -5.40 7.94
C ALA A 7 0.75 -6.86 8.38
N HIS A 8 -0.41 -7.52 8.19
CA HIS A 8 -0.58 -8.96 8.43
C HIS A 8 0.24 -9.83 7.46
N TYR A 9 0.48 -9.33 6.25
CA TYR A 9 0.86 -10.18 5.13
C TYR A 9 2.32 -10.03 4.69
N HIS A 10 3.01 -8.96 5.10
CA HIS A 10 4.38 -8.71 4.64
C HIS A 10 5.17 -7.81 5.59
N GLU A 11 6.46 -8.11 5.80
CA GLU A 11 7.35 -7.36 6.70
C GLU A 11 7.44 -5.88 6.35
N ALA A 12 7.53 -5.53 5.05
CA ALA A 12 7.54 -4.13 4.62
C ALA A 12 6.26 -3.37 4.99
N HIS A 13 5.10 -4.03 4.95
CA HIS A 13 3.83 -3.42 5.36
C HIS A 13 3.74 -3.30 6.88
N TRP A 14 4.27 -4.27 7.61
CA TRP A 14 4.42 -4.20 9.06
C TRP A 14 5.30 -3.01 9.47
N ALA A 15 6.46 -2.83 8.83
CA ALA A 15 7.34 -1.70 9.10
C ALA A 15 6.63 -0.36 8.83
N ASN A 16 5.85 -0.27 7.75
CA ASN A 16 5.04 0.93 7.45
C ASN A 16 3.98 1.20 8.54
N GLU A 17 3.33 0.17 9.08
CA GLU A 17 2.39 0.33 10.20
C GLU A 17 3.09 0.84 11.48
N MET A 18 4.30 0.34 11.76
CA MET A 18 5.09 0.80 12.91
C MET A 18 5.60 2.25 12.76
N MET A 19 5.87 2.70 11.53
CA MET A 19 6.45 4.03 11.27
C MET A 19 5.41 5.12 10.97
N GLY A 20 4.23 4.76 10.46
CA GLY A 20 3.22 5.74 10.05
C GLY A 20 1.76 5.30 10.24
N GLY A 21 1.54 4.16 10.88
CA GLY A 21 0.22 3.58 11.11
C GLY A 21 -0.42 3.93 12.45
N VAL A 22 -1.30 3.04 12.91
CA VAL A 22 -1.96 3.14 14.23
C VAL A 22 -0.96 2.86 15.35
N GLU A 23 -0.05 1.89 15.14
CA GLU A 23 1.03 1.64 16.10
C GLU A 23 1.95 2.86 16.26
N ALA A 24 2.27 3.55 15.15
CA ALA A 24 3.03 4.80 15.21
C ALA A 24 2.31 5.88 16.02
N LEU A 25 0.98 5.98 15.93
CA LEU A 25 0.19 6.90 16.75
C LEU A 25 0.29 6.58 18.24
N PHE A 26 0.18 5.29 18.62
CA PHE A 26 0.33 4.87 20.01
C PHE A 26 1.74 5.14 20.53
N PHE A 27 2.75 4.82 19.72
CA PHE A 27 4.15 5.13 20.01
C PHE A 27 4.38 6.63 20.24
N ILE A 28 3.85 7.51 19.39
CA ILE A 28 4.03 8.96 19.52
C ILE A 28 3.38 9.48 20.81
N ARG A 29 2.22 8.95 21.20
CA ARG A 29 1.56 9.33 22.48
C ARG A 29 2.40 8.91 23.68
N GLU A 30 2.87 7.67 23.70
CA GLU A 30 3.75 7.18 24.76
C GLU A 30 5.06 8.00 24.81
N LEU A 31 5.62 8.34 23.65
CA LEU A 31 6.81 9.17 23.56
C LEU A 31 6.56 10.56 24.13
N ALA A 32 5.41 11.18 23.82
CA ALA A 32 5.04 12.50 24.34
C ALA A 32 4.97 12.51 25.87
N ASP A 33 4.37 11.49 26.49
CA ASP A 33 4.29 11.34 27.95
C ASP A 33 5.69 11.18 28.60
N LYS A 34 6.63 10.58 27.87
CA LYS A 34 8.00 10.30 28.34
C LYS A 34 8.97 11.45 28.14
N LEU A 35 8.66 12.45 27.31
CA LEU A 35 9.58 13.55 27.01
C LEU A 35 10.05 14.28 28.26
N ASP A 36 9.13 14.58 29.18
CA ASP A 36 9.43 15.32 30.42
C ASP A 36 10.03 14.45 31.53
N THR A 37 9.87 13.12 31.43
CA THR A 37 10.22 12.18 32.51
C THR A 37 11.45 11.32 32.23
N ASP A 38 11.83 11.13 30.96
CA ASP A 38 12.93 10.23 30.56
C ASP A 38 13.67 10.75 29.30
N TRP A 39 13.99 12.05 29.28
CA TRP A 39 14.68 12.70 28.16
C TRP A 39 16.01 12.02 27.81
N ASP A 40 16.82 11.65 28.81
CA ASP A 40 18.15 11.08 28.57
C ASP A 40 18.07 9.75 27.80
N ALA A 41 17.09 8.89 28.11
CA ALA A 41 16.90 7.65 27.36
C ALA A 41 16.41 7.91 25.92
N ILE A 42 15.56 8.92 25.73
CA ILE A 42 15.09 9.33 24.39
C ILE A 42 16.27 9.85 23.56
N LEU A 43 17.09 10.74 24.12
CA LEU A 43 18.28 11.28 23.47
C LEU A 43 19.24 10.15 23.08
N GLN A 44 19.49 9.18 23.97
CA GLN A 44 20.33 8.02 23.67
C GLN A 44 19.79 7.20 22.49
N ARG A 45 18.46 7.03 22.39
CA ARG A 45 17.83 6.33 21.26
C ARG A 45 18.00 7.10 19.95
N LEU A 46 17.81 8.42 19.96
CA LEU A 46 18.02 9.28 18.78
C LEU A 46 19.48 9.26 18.31
N GLU A 47 20.43 9.34 19.24
CA GLU A 47 21.86 9.23 18.96
C GLU A 47 22.21 7.86 18.36
N LYS A 48 21.63 6.77 18.89
CA LYS A 48 21.78 5.42 18.33
C LYS A 48 21.25 5.34 16.90
N ILE A 49 20.07 5.91 16.63
CA ILE A 49 19.49 5.97 15.28
C ILE A 49 20.42 6.73 14.34
N ARG A 50 20.90 7.91 14.74
CA ARG A 50 21.85 8.71 13.93
C ARG A 50 23.11 7.91 13.61
N GLN A 51 23.74 7.28 14.61
CA GLN A 51 24.95 6.46 14.42
C GLN A 51 24.72 5.25 13.51
N THR A 52 23.48 4.75 13.44
CA THR A 52 23.11 3.60 12.61
C THR A 52 22.82 4.00 11.16
N LEU A 53 22.14 5.13 10.94
CA LEU A 53 21.68 5.56 9.61
C LEU A 53 22.69 6.43 8.86
N VAL A 54 23.40 7.31 9.57
CA VAL A 54 24.33 8.27 8.96
C VAL A 54 25.68 7.58 8.79
N CYS A 55 25.91 6.99 7.61
CA CYS A 55 27.15 6.33 7.25
C CYS A 55 27.35 6.34 5.73
N ARG A 56 28.59 6.53 5.26
CA ARG A 56 28.89 6.55 3.82
C ARG A 56 29.01 5.16 3.18
N ASP A 57 29.21 4.10 3.96
CA ASP A 57 29.55 2.75 3.46
C ASP A 57 28.39 2.06 2.69
N HIS A 58 27.15 2.46 2.94
CA HIS A 58 25.94 1.85 2.35
C HIS A 58 24.99 2.87 1.71
N MET A 59 25.51 4.05 1.42
CA MET A 59 24.72 5.16 0.89
C MET A 59 24.49 4.98 -0.62
N VAL A 60 23.30 5.33 -1.06
CA VAL A 60 22.95 5.49 -2.48
C VAL A 60 22.60 6.95 -2.71
N ILE A 61 23.24 7.58 -3.68
CA ILE A 61 22.96 8.97 -4.06
C ILE A 61 22.30 8.98 -5.44
N ASN A 62 21.14 9.63 -5.53
CA ASN A 62 20.49 9.94 -6.80
C ASN A 62 20.65 11.44 -7.09
N VAL A 63 21.14 11.76 -8.29
CA VAL A 63 21.37 13.14 -8.73
C VAL A 63 20.55 13.38 -9.99
N THR A 64 19.81 14.48 -10.03
CA THR A 64 19.03 14.90 -11.20
C THR A 64 19.30 16.37 -11.45
N VAL A 65 20.17 16.66 -12.42
CA VAL A 65 20.62 18.00 -12.80
C VAL A 65 20.87 18.04 -14.31
N ASP A 66 20.94 19.24 -14.89
CA ASP A 66 21.39 19.41 -16.27
C ASP A 66 22.84 18.98 -16.44
N SER A 67 23.23 18.57 -17.66
CA SER A 67 24.57 18.06 -17.97
C SER A 67 25.69 19.01 -17.53
N ASP A 68 25.46 20.31 -17.69
CA ASP A 68 26.48 21.35 -17.45
C ASP A 68 26.72 21.57 -15.95
N ALA A 69 25.74 21.23 -15.10
CA ALA A 69 25.86 21.32 -13.64
C ALA A 69 26.50 20.06 -13.02
N MET A 70 26.48 18.92 -13.73
CA MET A 70 26.95 17.64 -13.20
C MET A 70 28.39 17.68 -12.65
N PRO A 71 29.40 18.27 -13.32
CA PRO A 71 30.76 18.30 -12.78
C PRO A 71 30.86 19.03 -11.44
N GLY A 72 30.16 20.16 -11.30
CA GLY A 72 30.12 20.92 -10.04
C GLY A 72 29.36 20.20 -8.93
N THR A 73 28.28 19.50 -9.28
CA THR A 73 27.50 18.68 -8.33
C THR A 73 28.31 17.50 -7.82
N VAL A 74 29.03 16.78 -8.68
CA VAL A 74 29.87 15.64 -8.27
C VAL A 74 30.95 16.10 -7.28
N LEU A 75 31.65 17.20 -7.58
CA LEU A 75 32.67 17.75 -6.67
C LEU A 75 32.10 18.11 -5.29
N ALA A 76 30.93 18.77 -5.26
CA ALA A 76 30.26 19.12 -4.01
C ALA A 76 29.80 17.88 -3.22
N LEU A 77 29.35 16.83 -3.92
CA LEU A 77 28.97 15.57 -3.30
C LEU A 77 30.18 14.84 -2.73
N GLU A 78 31.30 14.76 -3.44
CA GLU A 78 32.53 14.14 -2.92
C GLU A 78 32.96 14.79 -1.60
N GLN A 79 32.98 16.12 -1.54
CA GLN A 79 33.28 16.87 -0.31
C GLN A 79 32.26 16.59 0.81
N PHE A 80 30.97 16.49 0.49
CA PHE A 80 29.94 16.14 1.47
C PHE A 80 30.16 14.74 2.05
N ILE A 81 30.45 13.76 1.19
CA ILE A 81 30.64 12.34 1.56
C ILE A 81 31.88 12.14 2.42
N GLU A 82 32.95 12.90 2.15
CA GLU A 82 34.17 12.90 2.97
C GLU A 82 33.90 13.28 4.43
N ASN A 83 32.89 14.13 4.67
CA ASN A 83 32.48 14.56 6.01
C ASN A 83 31.53 13.57 6.73
N LEU A 84 31.09 12.50 6.05
CA LEU A 84 30.25 11.47 6.66
C LEU A 84 31.11 10.36 7.28
N PRO A 85 30.68 9.80 8.42
CA PRO A 85 31.42 8.73 9.08
C PRO A 85 31.41 7.45 8.23
N ALA A 86 32.52 6.72 8.27
CA ALA A 86 32.61 5.32 7.87
C ALA A 86 32.58 4.50 9.14
N THR A 87 31.40 4.01 9.52
CA THR A 87 31.22 3.28 10.79
C THR A 87 31.56 1.80 10.69
N GLY A 88 31.79 1.25 9.49
CA GLY A 88 32.06 -0.18 9.32
C GLY A 88 30.84 -1.05 9.63
N SER A 89 30.97 -2.35 9.32
CA SER A 89 29.93 -3.37 9.13
C SER A 89 28.52 -3.06 9.66
N PHE A 90 27.62 -2.66 8.76
CA PHE A 90 26.18 -2.83 8.98
C PHE A 90 25.85 -4.33 8.94
N SER A 91 25.17 -4.83 9.96
CA SER A 91 24.54 -6.15 9.91
C SER A 91 23.03 -5.95 9.80
N SER A 92 22.44 -6.43 8.71
CA SER A 92 20.97 -6.51 8.62
C SER A 92 20.43 -7.31 9.81
N LYS A 93 19.37 -6.80 10.44
CA LYS A 93 18.64 -7.50 11.48
C LYS A 93 17.34 -8.01 10.87
N THR A 94 17.06 -9.28 11.07
CA THR A 94 15.74 -9.85 10.76
C THR A 94 14.74 -9.30 11.76
N TRP A 95 13.71 -8.64 11.25
CA TRP A 95 12.58 -8.21 12.08
C TRP A 95 11.73 -9.44 12.44
N LYS A 96 11.07 -9.36 13.59
CA LYS A 96 10.04 -10.33 13.96
C LYS A 96 8.72 -9.56 14.05
N PRO A 97 7.95 -9.50 12.94
CA PRO A 97 6.68 -8.80 12.93
C PRO A 97 5.76 -9.29 14.05
N THR A 98 5.11 -8.34 14.72
CA THR A 98 4.01 -8.61 15.64
C THR A 98 2.75 -8.94 14.86
N SER A 99 1.92 -9.84 15.39
CA SER A 99 0.60 -10.12 14.82
C SER A 99 -0.41 -9.03 15.21
N PHE A 100 -1.37 -8.77 14.32
CA PHE A 100 -2.51 -7.89 14.57
C PHE A 100 -3.81 -8.68 14.53
N PRO A 101 -4.91 -8.19 15.13
CA PRO A 101 -6.19 -8.88 15.10
C PRO A 101 -6.73 -8.96 13.67
N GLU A 102 -7.10 -10.17 13.20
CA GLU A 102 -7.64 -10.39 11.84
C GLU A 102 -8.91 -9.57 11.56
N SER A 103 -9.69 -9.27 12.59
CA SER A 103 -10.87 -8.39 12.48
C SER A 103 -10.86 -7.39 13.64
N GLU A 104 -10.77 -6.09 13.30
CA GLU A 104 -10.59 -5.01 14.28
C GLU A 104 -11.43 -3.77 13.94
N ALA A 105 -12.14 -3.26 14.94
CA ALA A 105 -12.71 -1.92 14.91
C ALA A 105 -11.78 -0.94 15.62
N LEU A 106 -11.22 0.00 14.87
CA LEU A 106 -10.56 1.19 15.39
C LEU A 106 -11.66 2.20 15.75
N THR A 107 -11.94 2.41 17.04
CA THR A 107 -13.08 3.22 17.46
C THR A 107 -12.72 4.69 17.63
N ALA A 108 -13.59 5.56 17.11
CA ALA A 108 -13.50 7.01 17.20
C ALA A 108 -14.92 7.65 17.16
N PRO A 109 -15.12 8.85 17.73
CA PRO A 109 -16.41 9.55 17.64
C PRO A 109 -16.62 10.12 16.22
N THR A 110 -17.20 9.31 15.32
CA THR A 110 -17.44 9.65 13.91
C THR A 110 -18.86 9.27 13.48
N ARG A 111 -19.39 9.97 12.47
CA ARG A 111 -20.68 9.65 11.81
C ARG A 111 -20.51 8.86 10.50
N VAL A 112 -19.27 8.67 10.06
CA VAL A 112 -18.90 7.95 8.84
C VAL A 112 -17.81 6.94 9.16
N ASN A 113 -17.77 5.88 8.35
CA ASN A 113 -16.85 4.78 8.49
C ASN A 113 -15.72 4.86 7.45
N TYR A 114 -14.65 4.14 7.73
CA TYR A 114 -13.61 3.81 6.76
C TYR A 114 -13.40 2.31 6.83
N VAL A 115 -13.92 1.59 5.83
CA VAL A 115 -14.04 0.13 5.87
C VAL A 115 -13.01 -0.47 4.93
N GLY A 116 -12.08 -1.27 5.46
CA GLY A 116 -11.09 -1.96 4.66
C GLY A 116 -11.08 -3.47 4.87
N CYS A 117 -10.73 -4.17 3.79
CA CYS A 117 -10.44 -5.59 3.77
C CYS A 117 -9.13 -5.84 3.03
N ALA A 118 -8.39 -6.86 3.43
CA ALA A 118 -7.18 -7.26 2.74
C ALA A 118 -7.01 -8.77 2.72
N ALA A 119 -6.44 -9.30 1.64
CA ALA A 119 -6.04 -10.69 1.49
C ALA A 119 -4.80 -10.79 0.59
N ASN A 120 -4.03 -11.86 0.72
CA ASN A 120 -2.92 -12.14 -0.19
C ASN A 120 -3.39 -13.02 -1.36
N LEU A 121 -3.31 -12.50 -2.58
CA LEU A 121 -3.75 -13.24 -3.77
C LEU A 121 -2.77 -14.35 -4.14
N PHE A 122 -1.48 -14.22 -3.81
CA PHE A 122 -0.50 -15.26 -4.10
C PHE A 122 -0.76 -16.51 -3.26
N ASP A 123 -1.15 -16.34 -2.00
CA ASP A 123 -1.57 -17.44 -1.12
C ASP A 123 -2.85 -18.14 -1.65
N ALA A 124 -3.70 -17.39 -2.35
CA ALA A 124 -4.87 -17.92 -3.06
C ALA A 124 -4.56 -18.50 -4.46
N GLY A 125 -3.27 -18.63 -4.82
CA GLY A 125 -2.80 -19.24 -6.06
C GLY A 125 -2.76 -18.32 -7.28
N TYR A 126 -2.89 -17.00 -7.10
CA TYR A 126 -2.67 -16.05 -8.18
C TYR A 126 -1.20 -16.06 -8.60
N LYS A 127 -0.97 -16.13 -9.90
CA LYS A 127 0.35 -15.89 -10.48
C LYS A 127 0.36 -14.47 -11.03
N MET A 128 1.40 -13.71 -10.71
CA MET A 128 1.52 -12.33 -11.16
C MET A 128 1.40 -12.27 -12.69
N HIS A 129 0.51 -11.41 -13.16
CA HIS A 129 0.36 -11.02 -14.56
C HIS A 129 -0.11 -9.56 -14.62
N GLY A 130 0.31 -8.83 -15.66
CA GLY A 130 0.02 -7.41 -15.89
C GLY A 130 -1.48 -7.06 -15.97
N SER A 131 -2.32 -8.02 -16.36
CA SER A 131 -3.79 -7.86 -16.38
C SER A 131 -4.40 -7.42 -15.05
N ALA A 132 -3.76 -7.73 -13.91
CA ALA A 132 -4.21 -7.24 -12.60
C ALA A 132 -4.30 -5.70 -12.55
N MET A 133 -3.44 -4.97 -13.26
CA MET A 133 -3.50 -3.50 -13.32
C MET A 133 -4.77 -3.02 -14.03
N VAL A 134 -5.10 -3.66 -15.14
CA VAL A 134 -6.30 -3.37 -15.94
C VAL A 134 -7.55 -3.66 -15.14
N ILE A 135 -7.61 -4.84 -14.51
CA ILE A 135 -8.75 -5.32 -13.72
C ILE A 135 -8.95 -4.45 -12.47
N THR A 136 -7.87 -4.12 -11.75
CA THR A 136 -7.93 -3.24 -10.57
C THR A 136 -8.44 -1.85 -10.96
N ARG A 137 -7.95 -1.29 -12.08
CA ARG A 137 -8.43 0.01 -12.58
C ARG A 137 -9.90 -0.05 -12.96
N TYR A 138 -10.32 -1.10 -13.66
CA TYR A 138 -11.72 -1.32 -14.04
C TYR A 138 -12.62 -1.39 -12.81
N LEU A 139 -12.26 -2.18 -11.80
CA LEU A 139 -13.01 -2.28 -10.54
C LEU A 139 -13.18 -0.93 -9.85
N GLN A 140 -12.14 -0.09 -9.83
CA GLN A 140 -12.21 1.24 -9.24
C GLN A 140 -13.17 2.17 -9.99
N THR A 141 -13.18 2.14 -11.32
CA THR A 141 -13.94 3.09 -12.14
C THR A 141 -15.35 2.64 -12.48
N ALA A 142 -15.63 1.33 -12.42
CA ALA A 142 -16.95 0.76 -12.69
C ALA A 142 -17.61 0.26 -11.40
N TRP A 143 -17.26 -0.95 -10.96
CA TRP A 143 -17.93 -1.66 -9.87
C TRP A 143 -17.96 -0.90 -8.53
N LEU A 144 -16.78 -0.53 -8.01
CA LEU A 144 -16.68 0.11 -6.70
C LEU A 144 -17.21 1.55 -6.74
N TRP A 145 -17.00 2.27 -7.84
CA TRP A 145 -17.60 3.59 -8.04
C TRP A 145 -19.12 3.52 -7.99
N GLU A 146 -19.73 2.61 -8.75
CA GLU A 146 -21.19 2.47 -8.77
C GLU A 146 -21.74 1.98 -7.43
N LYS A 147 -21.20 0.90 -6.87
CA LYS A 147 -21.76 0.23 -5.70
C LYS A 147 -21.46 0.93 -4.38
N ILE A 148 -20.22 1.36 -4.17
CA ILE A 148 -19.80 1.97 -2.90
C ILE A 148 -20.17 3.46 -2.87
N ARG A 149 -19.91 4.19 -3.97
CA ARG A 149 -20.12 5.65 -4.01
C ARG A 149 -21.51 6.05 -4.51
N VAL A 150 -21.90 5.65 -5.72
CA VAL A 150 -23.16 6.15 -6.32
C VAL A 150 -24.39 5.58 -5.60
N GLN A 151 -24.43 4.25 -5.39
CA GLN A 151 -25.55 3.58 -4.72
C GLN A 151 -25.39 3.59 -3.20
N GLY A 152 -24.17 3.40 -2.69
CA GLY A 152 -23.89 3.35 -1.25
C GLY A 152 -23.78 4.72 -0.57
N GLY A 153 -23.49 5.80 -1.31
CA GLY A 153 -23.36 7.15 -0.74
C GLY A 153 -22.04 7.44 -0.03
N ALA A 154 -21.06 6.54 -0.11
CA ALA A 154 -19.71 6.83 0.38
C ALA A 154 -19.03 7.89 -0.48
N TYR A 155 -18.08 8.64 0.08
CA TYR A 155 -17.30 9.60 -0.73
C TYR A 155 -16.39 8.88 -1.73
N GLY A 156 -15.90 7.69 -1.41
CA GLY A 156 -15.10 6.89 -2.34
C GLY A 156 -15.06 5.42 -1.99
N GLY A 157 -14.96 4.59 -3.02
CA GLY A 157 -14.62 3.17 -2.94
C GLY A 157 -13.39 2.91 -3.80
N MET A 158 -12.45 2.12 -3.30
CA MET A 158 -11.19 1.84 -3.96
C MET A 158 -10.73 0.42 -3.69
N CYS A 159 -9.89 -0.08 -4.59
CA CYS A 159 -9.07 -1.26 -4.34
C CYS A 159 -7.64 -1.00 -4.79
N ALA A 160 -6.70 -1.80 -4.30
CA ALA A 160 -5.31 -1.74 -4.72
C ALA A 160 -4.68 -3.12 -4.63
N PHE A 161 -3.84 -3.45 -5.60
CA PHE A 161 -3.06 -4.67 -5.62
C PHE A 161 -1.58 -4.32 -5.57
N ASP A 162 -0.89 -4.79 -4.54
CA ASP A 162 0.58 -4.73 -4.48
C ASP A 162 1.15 -5.98 -5.13
N GLN A 163 1.70 -5.81 -6.33
CA GLN A 163 2.24 -6.88 -7.16
C GLN A 163 3.48 -7.55 -6.57
N ARG A 164 4.16 -6.94 -5.58
CA ARG A 164 5.36 -7.52 -4.95
C ARG A 164 5.00 -8.39 -3.76
N SER A 165 4.11 -7.89 -2.90
CA SER A 165 3.69 -8.63 -1.71
C SER A 165 2.51 -9.58 -1.97
N GLY A 166 1.77 -9.40 -3.07
CA GLY A 166 0.55 -10.14 -3.38
C GLY A 166 -0.69 -9.61 -2.65
N VAL A 167 -0.55 -8.57 -1.82
CA VAL A 167 -1.66 -8.06 -1.01
C VAL A 167 -2.63 -7.26 -1.86
N PHE A 168 -3.87 -7.74 -1.93
CA PHE A 168 -5.00 -7.02 -2.49
C PHE A 168 -5.84 -6.42 -1.38
N THR A 169 -6.28 -5.19 -1.57
CA THR A 169 -7.03 -4.44 -0.56
C THR A 169 -8.26 -3.80 -1.16
N PHE A 170 -9.35 -3.78 -0.40
CA PHE A 170 -10.51 -2.93 -0.63
C PHE A 170 -10.56 -1.85 0.44
N ALA A 171 -11.08 -0.67 0.10
CA ALA A 171 -11.36 0.38 1.06
C ALA A 171 -12.55 1.25 0.65
N SER A 172 -13.26 1.78 1.63
CA SER A 172 -14.19 2.88 1.47
C SER A 172 -13.75 4.07 2.33
N TYR A 173 -14.10 5.27 1.85
CA TYR A 173 -13.73 6.54 2.47
C TYR A 173 -14.96 7.38 2.75
N ARG A 174 -15.12 7.81 4.01
CA ARG A 174 -16.29 8.53 4.52
C ARG A 174 -17.60 7.84 4.13
N ASP A 175 -17.70 6.57 4.50
CA ASP A 175 -18.77 5.67 4.12
C ASP A 175 -19.89 5.69 5.17
N PRO A 176 -21.15 6.00 4.82
CA PRO A 176 -22.25 5.90 5.79
C PRO A 176 -22.58 4.44 6.15
N ASN A 177 -22.10 3.47 5.38
CA ASN A 177 -22.34 2.04 5.58
C ASN A 177 -21.08 1.34 6.08
N LEU A 178 -21.26 0.16 6.68
CA LEU A 178 -20.16 -0.73 7.03
C LEU A 178 -20.41 -2.11 6.45
N GLU A 179 -21.49 -2.74 6.89
CA GLU A 179 -21.88 -4.11 6.56
C GLU A 179 -22.12 -4.27 5.05
N ASN A 180 -22.74 -3.26 4.43
CA ASN A 180 -23.00 -3.25 2.99
C ASN A 180 -21.70 -3.22 2.17
N SER A 181 -20.70 -2.47 2.61
CA SER A 181 -19.43 -2.33 1.88
C SER A 181 -18.62 -3.62 1.95
N LEU A 182 -18.58 -4.27 3.12
CA LEU A 182 -17.99 -5.62 3.27
C LEU A 182 -18.66 -6.64 2.36
N ARG A 183 -20.00 -6.59 2.25
CA ARG A 183 -20.76 -7.45 1.35
C ARG A 183 -20.40 -7.21 -0.12
N ILE A 184 -20.28 -5.95 -0.54
CA ILE A 184 -19.88 -5.60 -1.91
C ILE A 184 -18.46 -6.10 -2.22
N TYR A 185 -17.53 -6.02 -1.26
CA TYR A 185 -16.18 -6.56 -1.44
C TYR A 185 -16.21 -8.07 -1.69
N LYS A 186 -16.96 -8.83 -0.89
CA LYS A 186 -17.15 -10.28 -1.10
C LYS A 186 -17.82 -10.61 -2.44
N GLN A 187 -18.76 -9.78 -2.90
CA GLN A 187 -19.43 -9.95 -4.19
C GLN A 187 -18.55 -9.61 -5.40
N THR A 188 -17.41 -8.95 -5.20
CA THR A 188 -16.56 -8.47 -6.30
C THR A 188 -15.97 -9.63 -7.11
N GLY A 189 -15.61 -10.73 -6.46
CA GLY A 189 -15.09 -11.92 -7.15
C GLY A 189 -16.13 -12.56 -8.06
N GLU A 190 -17.36 -12.76 -7.57
CA GLU A 190 -18.48 -13.27 -8.38
C GLU A 190 -18.86 -12.31 -9.51
N TYR A 191 -18.82 -11.00 -9.27
CA TYR A 191 -19.04 -10.02 -10.32
C TYR A 191 -18.03 -10.17 -11.45
N LEU A 192 -16.72 -10.24 -11.15
CA LEU A 192 -15.69 -10.43 -12.17
C LEU A 192 -15.78 -11.78 -12.87
N LYS A 193 -16.10 -12.85 -12.15
CA LYS A 193 -16.25 -14.20 -12.70
C LYS A 193 -17.32 -14.27 -13.78
N ASN A 194 -18.43 -13.55 -13.59
CA ASN A 194 -19.58 -13.55 -14.49
C ASN A 194 -19.62 -12.32 -15.42
N LEU A 195 -18.58 -11.49 -15.38
CA LEU A 195 -18.50 -10.28 -16.20
C LEU A 195 -18.29 -10.66 -17.66
N GLU A 196 -19.06 -10.06 -18.56
CA GLU A 196 -18.84 -10.08 -20.00
C GLU A 196 -18.56 -8.66 -20.48
N LEU A 197 -17.34 -8.41 -20.96
CA LEU A 197 -16.90 -7.10 -21.48
C LEU A 197 -17.09 -7.04 -22.98
N SER A 198 -17.61 -5.92 -23.46
CA SER A 198 -17.45 -5.55 -24.87
C SER A 198 -15.98 -5.21 -25.18
N GLU A 199 -15.57 -5.36 -26.44
CA GLU A 199 -14.23 -4.97 -26.90
C GLU A 199 -13.91 -3.50 -26.59
N ASP A 200 -14.91 -2.62 -26.70
CA ASP A 200 -14.82 -1.20 -26.38
C ASP A 200 -14.54 -0.95 -24.89
N GLU A 201 -15.18 -1.72 -23.99
CA GLU A 201 -14.94 -1.62 -22.55
C GLU A 201 -13.56 -2.12 -22.16
N LEU A 202 -13.14 -3.25 -22.73
CA LEU A 202 -11.79 -3.79 -22.53
C LEU A 202 -10.74 -2.78 -23.01
N THR A 203 -10.93 -2.21 -24.20
CA THR A 203 -10.04 -1.18 -24.77
C THR A 203 -9.96 0.05 -23.87
N ARG A 204 -11.08 0.54 -23.33
CA ARG A 204 -11.06 1.66 -22.38
C ARG A 204 -10.32 1.33 -21.08
N ALA A 205 -10.49 0.11 -20.55
CA ALA A 205 -9.77 -0.33 -19.36
C ALA A 205 -8.26 -0.40 -19.61
N LEU A 206 -7.84 -0.93 -20.76
CA LEU A 206 -6.45 -0.96 -21.22
C LEU A 206 -5.83 0.44 -21.31
N ILE A 207 -6.52 1.38 -21.98
CA ILE A 207 -6.09 2.78 -22.08
C ILE A 207 -5.93 3.39 -20.68
N GLY A 208 -6.88 3.12 -19.77
CA GLY A 208 -6.81 3.58 -18.39
C GLY A 208 -5.59 3.05 -17.63
N ALA A 209 -5.22 1.78 -17.85
CA ALA A 209 -4.05 1.17 -17.22
C ALA A 209 -2.73 1.70 -17.81
N ILE A 210 -2.63 1.81 -19.14
CA ILE A 210 -1.47 2.39 -19.81
C ILE A 210 -1.28 3.87 -19.43
N GLY A 211 -2.37 4.63 -19.33
CA GLY A 211 -2.31 6.02 -18.88
C GLY A 211 -1.76 6.18 -17.45
N ALA A 212 -1.99 5.19 -16.58
CA ALA A 212 -1.41 5.18 -15.23
C ALA A 212 0.08 4.78 -15.25
N LEU A 213 0.46 3.84 -16.12
CA LEU A 213 1.86 3.43 -16.31
C LEU A 213 2.72 4.54 -16.92
N ASP A 214 2.16 5.28 -17.88
CA ASP A 214 2.84 6.33 -18.64
C ASP A 214 2.50 7.74 -18.12
N ALA A 215 2.08 7.85 -16.85
CA ALA A 215 1.76 9.13 -16.23
C ALA A 215 2.94 10.11 -16.38
N TYR A 216 2.64 11.35 -16.75
CA TYR A 216 3.68 12.36 -16.96
C TYR A 216 4.47 12.62 -15.67
N GLN A 217 5.79 12.73 -15.81
CA GLN A 217 6.71 13.00 -14.71
C GLN A 217 7.65 14.14 -15.08
N LEU A 218 7.81 15.07 -14.14
CA LEU A 218 8.88 16.08 -14.18
C LEU A 218 10.25 15.42 -13.98
N PRO A 219 11.37 16.09 -14.33
CA PRO A 219 12.71 15.48 -14.29
C PRO A 219 13.07 14.87 -12.93
N ASP A 220 12.77 15.55 -11.83
CA ASP A 220 12.98 15.09 -10.46
C ASP A 220 12.19 13.80 -10.15
N ALA A 221 10.91 13.75 -10.56
CA ALA A 221 10.06 12.58 -10.41
C ALA A 221 10.54 11.38 -11.25
N LYS A 222 11.12 11.63 -12.45
CA LYS A 222 11.77 10.59 -13.27
C LYS A 222 13.01 10.03 -12.57
N GLY A 223 13.86 10.91 -12.03
CA GLY A 223 15.05 10.51 -11.26
C GLY A 223 14.68 9.68 -10.03
N TYR A 224 13.66 10.10 -9.28
CA TYR A 224 13.15 9.34 -8.13
C TYR A 224 12.61 7.97 -8.54
N SER A 225 11.81 7.90 -9.61
CA SER A 225 11.27 6.62 -10.13
C SER A 225 12.36 5.68 -10.60
N SER A 226 13.40 6.21 -11.25
CA SER A 226 14.60 5.44 -11.62
C SER A 226 15.31 4.89 -10.40
N THR A 227 15.45 5.69 -9.34
CA THR A 227 16.07 5.28 -8.07
C THR A 227 15.27 4.16 -7.41
N MET A 228 13.94 4.28 -7.36
CA MET A 228 13.09 3.23 -6.78
C MET A 228 13.22 1.92 -7.55
N ARG A 229 13.29 1.97 -8.90
CA ARG A 229 13.54 0.79 -9.73
C ARG A 229 14.89 0.15 -9.41
N TYR A 230 15.94 0.96 -9.30
CA TYR A 230 17.27 0.50 -8.92
C TYR A 230 17.27 -0.20 -7.54
N LEU A 231 16.71 0.45 -6.51
CA LEU A 231 16.65 -0.10 -5.14
C LEU A 231 15.82 -1.39 -5.04
N LEU A 232 14.81 -1.53 -5.89
CA LEU A 232 13.93 -2.69 -5.95
C LEU A 232 14.43 -3.77 -6.94
N ASN A 233 15.59 -3.55 -7.57
CA ASN A 233 16.12 -4.37 -8.65
C ASN A 233 15.08 -4.67 -9.75
N TYR A 234 14.28 -3.66 -10.12
CA TYR A 234 13.23 -3.77 -11.12
C TYR A 234 13.77 -3.39 -12.49
N THR A 235 13.98 -4.39 -13.32
CA THR A 235 14.69 -4.29 -14.60
C THR A 235 13.81 -3.72 -15.71
N ASP A 236 14.44 -3.24 -16.78
CA ASP A 236 13.71 -2.76 -17.96
C ASP A 236 13.01 -3.91 -18.70
N GLU A 237 13.58 -5.11 -18.65
CA GLU A 237 12.98 -6.33 -19.19
C GLU A 237 11.69 -6.69 -18.46
N GLU A 238 11.69 -6.70 -17.12
CA GLU A 238 10.47 -6.96 -16.33
C GLU A 238 9.42 -5.86 -16.56
N ARG A 239 9.85 -4.60 -16.72
CA ARG A 239 8.94 -3.49 -17.05
C ARG A 239 8.31 -3.66 -18.43
N GLN A 240 9.09 -4.10 -19.41
CA GLN A 240 8.58 -4.35 -20.76
C GLN A 240 7.62 -5.54 -20.76
N GLN A 241 7.99 -6.63 -20.07
CA GLN A 241 7.11 -7.79 -19.89
C GLN A 241 5.78 -7.37 -19.26
N LEU A 242 5.80 -6.61 -18.16
CA LEU A 242 4.59 -6.11 -17.51
C LEU A 242 3.71 -5.32 -18.49
N ARG A 243 4.33 -4.47 -19.33
CA ARG A 243 3.61 -3.68 -20.33
C ARG A 243 2.96 -4.56 -21.39
N ASP A 244 3.69 -5.55 -21.88
CA ASP A 244 3.18 -6.50 -22.89
C ASP A 244 2.00 -7.30 -22.33
N GLU A 245 2.11 -7.77 -21.09
CA GLU A 245 1.03 -8.47 -20.37
C GLU A 245 -0.21 -7.58 -20.12
N VAL A 246 0.00 -6.30 -19.81
CA VAL A 246 -1.10 -5.32 -19.72
C VAL A 246 -1.81 -5.23 -21.07
N LEU A 247 -1.08 -5.03 -22.16
CA LEU A 247 -1.64 -4.90 -23.51
C LEU A 247 -2.31 -6.18 -24.02
N SER A 248 -1.86 -7.35 -23.56
CA SER A 248 -2.45 -8.64 -23.90
C SER A 248 -3.57 -9.09 -22.96
N THR A 249 -4.13 -8.19 -22.15
CA THR A 249 -5.24 -8.54 -21.25
C THR A 249 -6.49 -8.93 -22.03
N THR A 250 -7.13 -10.03 -21.63
CA THR A 250 -8.34 -10.58 -22.26
C THR A 250 -9.46 -10.76 -21.25
N GLN A 251 -10.66 -11.10 -21.74
CA GLN A 251 -11.83 -11.44 -20.93
C GLN A 251 -11.55 -12.56 -19.91
N GLU A 252 -10.83 -13.60 -20.32
CA GLU A 252 -10.51 -14.74 -19.46
C GLU A 252 -9.70 -14.32 -18.22
N HIS A 253 -8.84 -13.29 -18.35
CA HIS A 253 -8.09 -12.76 -17.23
C HIS A 253 -9.00 -12.14 -16.16
N PHE A 254 -10.07 -11.44 -16.56
CA PHE A 254 -11.05 -10.88 -15.62
C PHE A 254 -11.76 -11.99 -14.86
N ASN A 255 -12.24 -13.01 -15.57
CA ASN A 255 -12.98 -14.09 -14.92
C ASN A 255 -12.08 -14.93 -13.99
N ALA A 256 -10.85 -15.25 -14.42
CA ALA A 256 -9.88 -15.95 -13.60
C ALA A 256 -9.47 -15.14 -12.35
N PHE A 257 -9.34 -13.82 -12.47
CA PHE A 257 -9.10 -12.94 -11.32
C PHE A 257 -10.29 -12.94 -10.35
N GLY A 258 -11.53 -13.03 -10.86
CA GLY A 258 -12.73 -13.23 -10.06
C GLY A 258 -12.68 -14.49 -9.20
N ASP A 259 -12.31 -15.64 -9.78
CA ASP A 259 -12.12 -16.90 -9.05
C ASP A 259 -11.04 -16.84 -7.96
N VAL A 260 -9.97 -16.08 -8.22
CA VAL A 260 -8.93 -15.80 -7.22
C VAL A 260 -9.48 -14.94 -6.08
N LEU A 261 -10.22 -13.87 -6.38
CA LEU A 261 -10.81 -13.01 -5.35
C LEU A 261 -11.81 -13.76 -4.47
N ILE A 262 -12.62 -14.66 -5.04
CA ILE A 262 -13.55 -15.50 -4.26
C ILE A 262 -12.79 -16.31 -3.21
N ARG A 263 -11.70 -16.98 -3.61
CA ARG A 263 -10.86 -17.77 -2.70
C ARG A 263 -10.14 -16.90 -1.67
N ALA A 264 -9.53 -15.80 -2.11
CA ALA A 264 -8.73 -14.94 -1.24
C ALA A 264 -9.57 -14.24 -0.17
N PHE A 265 -10.83 -13.91 -0.45
CA PHE A 265 -11.70 -13.14 0.44
C PHE A 265 -12.71 -13.98 1.24
N GLU A 266 -12.54 -15.31 1.27
CA GLU A 266 -13.31 -16.20 2.15
C GLU A 266 -13.07 -15.81 3.63
N ASP A 267 -11.79 -15.72 4.02
CA ASP A 267 -11.30 -15.38 5.36
C ASP A 267 -10.38 -14.14 5.38
N SER A 268 -10.75 -13.07 4.65
CA SER A 268 -9.94 -11.85 4.58
C SER A 268 -9.88 -11.09 5.91
N ALA A 269 -8.71 -10.52 6.22
CA ALA A 269 -8.56 -9.54 7.30
C ALA A 269 -9.45 -8.30 7.09
N VAL A 270 -9.99 -7.77 8.19
CA VAL A 270 -10.90 -6.62 8.23
C VAL A 270 -10.41 -5.60 9.25
N SER A 271 -10.34 -4.33 8.85
CA SER A 271 -10.07 -3.23 9.77
C SER A 271 -10.98 -2.06 9.42
N VAL A 272 -11.68 -1.55 10.43
CA VAL A 272 -12.67 -0.49 10.23
C VAL A 272 -12.43 0.64 11.22
N LEU A 273 -12.34 1.88 10.73
CA LEU A 273 -12.44 3.07 11.58
C LEU A 273 -13.92 3.50 11.64
N CYS A 274 -14.54 3.40 12.82
CA CYS A 274 -15.98 3.68 12.98
C CYS A 274 -16.32 4.12 14.41
N SER A 275 -17.59 4.44 14.65
CA SER A 275 -18.10 4.66 16.01
C SER A 275 -18.19 3.36 16.82
N PRO A 276 -18.16 3.41 18.16
CA PRO A 276 -18.40 2.23 19.00
C PRO A 276 -19.73 1.52 18.70
N GLU A 277 -20.79 2.29 18.43
CA GLU A 277 -22.12 1.77 18.11
C GLU A 277 -22.13 1.06 16.75
N SER A 278 -21.41 1.62 15.77
CA SER A 278 -21.27 1.00 14.44
C SER A 278 -20.47 -0.30 14.51
N ALA A 279 -19.42 -0.35 15.35
CA ALA A 279 -18.65 -1.57 15.59
C ALA A 279 -19.50 -2.66 16.24
N GLU A 280 -20.36 -2.30 17.20
CA GLU A 280 -21.28 -3.22 17.87
C GLU A 280 -22.33 -3.78 16.92
N ARG A 281 -22.98 -2.90 16.14
CA ARG A 281 -23.98 -3.32 15.15
C ARG A 281 -23.40 -4.27 14.10
N ALA A 282 -22.16 -4.04 13.68
CA ALA A 282 -21.44 -4.89 12.73
C ALA A 282 -20.87 -6.17 13.36
N GLY A 283 -20.99 -6.37 14.67
CA GLY A 283 -20.49 -7.57 15.37
C GLY A 283 -18.98 -7.65 15.52
N LEU A 284 -18.25 -6.53 15.37
CA LEU A 284 -16.79 -6.48 15.53
C LEU A 284 -16.42 -6.60 17.02
N GLN A 285 -15.80 -7.73 17.36
CA GLN A 285 -15.45 -8.10 18.74
C GLN A 285 -14.20 -7.36 19.24
N THR A 286 -13.16 -7.31 18.42
CA THR A 286 -11.93 -6.59 18.77
C THR A 286 -12.12 -5.11 18.54
N ARG A 287 -12.03 -4.31 19.61
CA ARG A 287 -12.23 -2.86 19.57
C ARG A 287 -11.01 -2.16 20.15
N THR A 288 -10.32 -1.41 19.32
CA THR A 288 -9.13 -0.65 19.69
C THR A 288 -9.47 0.84 19.65
N LYS A 289 -9.44 1.50 20.80
CA LYS A 289 -9.72 2.94 20.89
C LYS A 289 -8.56 3.73 20.32
N VAL A 290 -8.79 4.45 19.22
CA VAL A 290 -7.76 5.28 18.59
C VAL A 290 -7.94 6.77 18.87
N LEU A 291 -9.17 7.23 19.07
CA LEU A 291 -9.53 8.62 19.41
C LEU A 291 -10.53 8.64 20.58
#